data_AF-A0A4Y9V2N9-F1
#
_entry.id   AF-A0A4Y9V2N9-F1
#
_cell.length_a   1.000
_cell.length_b   1.000
_cell.length_c   1.000
_cell.angle_alpha   90.00
_cell.angle_beta   90.00
_cell.angle_gamma   90.00
#
_symmetry.space_group_name_H-M   'P 1'
#
loop_
_entity.id
_entity.type
_entity.pdbx_description
1 polymer ?
#
loop_
_entity_poly.entity_id
_entity_poly.type
_entity_poly.pdbx_seq_one_letter_code
_entity_poly.pdbx_strand_id
1 'polypeptide(L)' 'MKNDQAPKLLRRDLLRLTIVGAGALGAGQLLPAAASAKPVDLDQKRKARYRPDSQEVRNFYRVNSYPAR' A
#
# COMPACT_ATOMS: atom_id res chain seq x y z
N MET A 1 -0.23 53.64 -42.00
CA MET A 1 0.77 52.56 -41.85
C MET A 1 0.58 51.94 -40.47
N LYS A 2 0.56 50.61 -40.38
CA LYS A 2 0.16 49.85 -39.19
C LYS A 2 1.15 50.08 -38.04
N ASN A 3 0.64 50.39 -36.85
CA ASN A 3 1.42 50.50 -35.63
C ASN A 3 1.46 49.12 -34.97
N ASP A 4 2.48 48.33 -35.28
CA ASP A 4 2.73 47.04 -34.65
C ASP A 4 3.29 47.27 -33.24
N GLN A 5 2.41 47.50 -32.27
CA GLN A 5 2.76 47.53 -30.86
C GLN A 5 3.07 46.10 -30.40
N ALA A 6 4.32 45.86 -30.00
CA ALA A 6 4.73 44.58 -29.46
C ALA A 6 3.86 44.20 -28.24
N PRO A 7 3.38 42.94 -28.16
CA PRO A 7 2.50 42.53 -27.07
C PRO A 7 3.23 42.65 -25.72
N LYS A 8 2.73 43.53 -24.84
CA LYS A 8 3.24 43.66 -23.48
C LYS A 8 2.80 42.46 -22.66
N LEU A 9 3.71 41.52 -22.43
CA LEU A 9 3.48 40.39 -21.54
C LEU A 9 3.32 40.89 -20.11
N LEU A 10 2.14 40.75 -19.54
CA LEU A 10 1.87 41.13 -18.16
C LEU A 10 2.39 40.02 -17.22
N ARG A 11 2.85 40.42 -16.03
CA ARG A 11 3.31 39.48 -14.98
C ARG A 11 2.26 38.40 -14.66
N ARG A 12 0.98 38.75 -14.77
CA ARG A 12 -0.16 37.84 -14.58
C ARG A 12 -0.22 36.74 -15.63
N ASP A 13 0.15 37.04 -16.88
CA ASP A 13 0.10 36.08 -17.97
C ASP A 13 1.26 35.09 -17.86
N LEU A 14 2.43 35.56 -17.41
CA LEU A 14 3.56 34.72 -17.03
C LEU A 14 3.21 33.79 -15.85
N LEU A 15 2.55 34.30 -14.82
CA LEU A 15 2.09 33.50 -13.68
C LEU A 15 1.06 32.43 -14.09
N ARG A 16 0.15 32.77 -15.00
CA ARG A 16 -0.83 31.80 -15.53
C ARG A 16 -0.14 30.70 -16.33
N LEU A 17 0.83 31.06 -17.16
CA LEU A 17 1.61 30.09 -17.93
C LEU A 17 2.40 29.14 -17.01
N THR A 18 3.00 29.65 -15.93
CA THR A 18 3.74 28.81 -14.98
C THR A 18 2.83 27.91 -14.15
N ILE A 19 1.68 28.37 -13.70
CA ILE A 19 0.70 27.53 -12.96
C ILE A 19 0.19 26.40 -13.86
N VAL A 20 -0.17 26.70 -15.12
CA VAL A 20 -0.62 25.68 -16.07
C VAL A 20 0.51 24.70 -16.41
N GLY A 21 1.74 25.19 -16.60
CA GLY A 21 2.91 24.35 -16.87
C GLY A 21 3.33 23.46 -15.68
N ALA A 22 3.24 23.97 -14.46
CA ALA A 22 3.62 23.23 -13.24
C ALA A 22 2.53 22.25 -12.78
N GLY A 23 1.25 22.57 -12.98
CA GLY A 23 0.13 21.72 -12.58
C GLY A 23 0.07 20.37 -13.32
N ALA A 24 0.68 20.27 -14.50
CA ALA A 24 0.70 19.05 -15.30
C ALA A 24 1.60 17.94 -14.75
N LEU A 25 2.55 18.24 -13.85
CA LEU A 25 3.54 17.28 -13.36
C LEU A 25 3.09 16.47 -12.11
N GLY A 26 1.98 16.86 -11.46
CA GLY A 26 1.59 16.30 -10.17
C GLY A 26 0.56 15.15 -10.20
N ALA A 27 -0.13 14.95 -11.32
CA ALA A 27 -1.29 14.03 -11.36
C ALA A 27 -0.93 12.55 -11.54
N GLY A 28 0.30 12.23 -11.99
CA GLY A 28 0.68 10.87 -12.38
C GLY A 28 1.33 10.00 -11.30
N GLN A 29 1.84 10.59 -10.21
CA GLN A 29 2.75 9.87 -9.29
C GLN A 29 2.15 9.51 -7.93
N LEU A 30 0.88 9.81 -7.67
CA LEU A 30 0.26 9.60 -6.34
C LEU A 30 -0.59 8.35 -6.23
N LEU A 31 -0.54 7.43 -7.20
CA LEU A 31 -1.12 6.11 -6.99
C LEU A 31 -0.05 5.22 -6.36
N PRO A 32 -0.13 4.93 -5.05
CA PRO A 32 0.75 3.93 -4.45
C PRO A 32 0.62 2.64 -5.27
N ALA A 33 1.77 2.06 -5.65
CA ALA A 33 1.80 0.78 -6.34
C ALA A 33 0.92 -0.22 -5.57
N ALA A 34 0.10 -0.98 -6.29
CA ALA A 34 -0.78 -1.98 -5.69
C ALA A 34 0.04 -2.92 -4.81
N ALA A 35 -0.10 -2.77 -3.50
CA ALA A 35 0.62 -3.61 -2.55
C ALA A 35 0.01 -5.01 -2.60
N SER A 36 0.81 -5.99 -3.02
CA SER A 36 0.40 -7.39 -2.99
C SER A 36 0.30 -7.84 -1.53
N ALA A 37 -0.90 -8.22 -1.10
CA ALA A 37 -1.10 -8.80 0.22
C ALA A 37 -0.43 -10.18 0.28
N LYS A 38 0.34 -10.43 1.34
CA LYS A 38 0.88 -11.77 1.57
C LYS A 38 -0.29 -12.77 1.72
N PRO A 39 -0.22 -13.95 1.09
CA PRO A 39 -1.24 -14.96 1.28
C PRO A 39 -1.33 -15.31 2.77
N VAL A 40 -2.55 -15.31 3.31
CA VAL A 40 -2.80 -15.66 4.70
C VAL A 40 -2.96 -17.17 4.78
N ASP A 41 -2.23 -17.81 5.69
CA ASP A 41 -2.46 -19.21 6.03
C ASP A 41 -3.82 -19.36 6.74
N LEU A 42 -4.80 -19.85 5.98
CA LEU A 42 -6.16 -20.06 6.46
C LEU A 42 -6.25 -21.23 7.45
N ASP A 43 -5.32 -22.19 7.38
CA ASP A 43 -5.34 -23.35 8.27
C ASP A 43 -5.04 -22.95 9.69
N GLN A 44 -4.16 -21.95 9.87
CA GLN A 44 -3.86 -21.41 11.19
C GLN A 44 -4.96 -20.48 11.73
N LYS A 45 -5.59 -19.67 10.86
CA LYS A 45 -6.69 -18.77 11.25
C LYS A 45 -7.98 -19.52 11.58
N ARG A 46 -8.27 -20.61 10.89
CA ARG A 46 -9.48 -21.44 11.06
C ARG A 46 -9.25 -22.65 11.96
N LYS A 47 -8.10 -22.71 12.62
CA LYS A 47 -7.78 -23.78 13.56
C LYS A 47 -8.76 -23.76 14.74
N ALA A 48 -9.31 -24.93 15.08
CA ALA A 48 -10.09 -25.09 16.29
C ALA A 48 -9.23 -24.75 17.52
N ARG A 49 -9.80 -24.08 18.52
CA ARG A 49 -9.09 -23.62 19.74
C ARG A 49 -8.33 -24.76 20.44
N TYR A 50 -8.87 -25.98 20.38
CA TYR A 50 -8.25 -27.17 20.93
C TYR A 50 -8.32 -28.31 19.90
N ARG A 51 -7.19 -29.01 19.72
CA ARG A 51 -7.08 -30.22 18.89
C ARG A 51 -6.27 -31.25 19.66
N PRO A 52 -6.89 -32.33 20.19
CA PRO A 52 -6.21 -33.29 21.06
C PRO A 52 -5.03 -33.98 20.38
N ASP A 53 -5.16 -34.26 19.08
CA ASP A 53 -4.12 -34.91 18.27
C ASP A 53 -3.08 -33.96 17.67
N SER A 54 -3.17 -32.66 17.96
CA SER A 54 -2.18 -31.71 17.45
C SER A 54 -0.84 -31.86 18.17
N GLN A 55 0.24 -31.66 17.42
CA GLN A 55 1.60 -31.71 17.95
C GLN A 55 1.80 -30.69 19.08
N GLU A 56 1.15 -29.51 19.01
CA GLU A 56 1.20 -28.49 20.05
C GLU A 56 0.64 -28.99 21.39
N VAL A 57 -0.55 -29.62 21.37
CA VAL A 57 -1.18 -30.18 22.58
C VAL A 57 -0.34 -31.34 23.13
N ARG A 58 0.16 -32.22 22.26
CA ARG A 58 1.04 -33.33 22.67
C ARG A 58 2.34 -32.83 23.28
N ASN A 59 2.95 -31.80 22.71
CA ASN A 59 4.18 -31.20 23.25
C ASN A 59 3.94 -30.54 24.61
N PHE A 60 2.81 -29.83 24.77
CA PHE A 60 2.45 -29.19 26.04
C PHE A 60 2.29 -30.20 27.18
N TYR A 61 1.62 -31.34 26.92
CA TYR A 61 1.40 -32.39 27.93
C TYR A 61 2.48 -33.47 27.97
N ARG A 62 3.55 -33.36 27.16
CA ARG A 62 4.63 -34.34 27.06
C ARG A 62 5.26 -34.68 28.41
N VAL A 63 5.33 -33.72 29.33
CA VAL A 63 6.00 -33.90 30.64
C VAL A 63 5.21 -34.84 31.57
N ASN A 64 3.90 -35.04 31.35
CA ASN A 64 3.04 -35.88 32.17
C ASN A 64 2.57 -37.18 31.47
N SER A 65 3.18 -37.57 30.35
CA SER A 65 2.83 -38.83 29.70
C SER A 65 3.31 -40.01 30.56
N TYR A 66 2.36 -40.76 31.12
CA TYR A 66 2.65 -42.06 31.71
C TYR A 66 3.12 -43.02 30.60
N PRO A 67 4.20 -43.80 30.83
CA PRO A 67 4.66 -44.78 29.87
C PRO A 67 3.55 -45.79 29.57
N ALA A 68 3.43 -46.20 28.30
CA ALA A 68 2.55 -47.29 27.91
C ALA A 68 3.01 -48.58 28.60
N ARG A 69 2.06 -49.33 29.17
CA ARG A 69 2.30 -50.65 29.79
C ARG A 69 2.72 -51.69 28.76
#